data_AF-A0A0Q9T3Q2-F1
#
_entry.id   AF-A0A0Q9T3Q2-F1
#
_cell.length_a   1.000
_cell.length_b   1.000
_cell.length_c   1.000
_cell.angle_alpha   90.00
_cell.angle_beta   90.00
_cell.angle_gamma   90.00
#
_symmetry.space_group_name_H-M   'P 1'
#
loop_
_entity.id
_entity.type
_entity.pdbx_description
1 polymer ?
#
loop_
_entity_poly.entity_id
_entity_poly.type
_entity_poly.pdbx_seq_one_letter_code
_entity_poly.pdbx_strand_id
1 'polypeptide(L)'
;MLNLSELENVHADIESVHEVVQCLKARIDGIYIGINILKNRESSYFYELSHYYRGADNAGPLVTMENRYNTVEEAAKGALRAATMCYRSTDEGGSWLRNDSFLQ
;
A
#
# COMPACT_ATOMS: atom_id res chain seq x y z
N MET A 1 -19.16 10.27 5.23
CA MET A 1 -17.71 10.54 5.17
C MET A 1 -17.31 11.09 6.53
N LEU A 2 -16.27 10.54 7.15
CA LEU A 2 -15.86 10.89 8.51
C LEU A 2 -15.03 12.19 8.51
N ASN A 3 -15.10 12.97 9.61
CA ASN A 3 -14.22 14.12 9.80
C ASN A 3 -12.87 13.65 10.37
N LEU A 4 -11.91 13.35 9.48
CA LEU A 4 -10.60 12.83 9.88
C LEU A 4 -9.85 13.79 10.79
N SER A 5 -9.99 15.10 10.59
CA SER A 5 -9.35 16.11 11.43
C SER A 5 -9.87 16.07 12.87
N GLU A 6 -11.16 15.81 13.09
CA GLU A 6 -11.70 15.64 14.45
C GLU A 6 -11.16 14.36 15.10
N LEU A 7 -11.03 13.27 14.34
CA LEU A 7 -10.49 12.00 14.84
C LEU A 7 -9.01 12.11 15.22
N GLU A 8 -8.21 12.84 14.43
CA GLU A 8 -6.81 13.15 14.74
C GLU A 8 -6.66 13.93 16.06
N ASN A 9 -7.65 14.77 16.40
CA ASN A 9 -7.62 15.59 17.62
C ASN A 9 -8.19 14.89 18.87
N VAL A 10 -8.59 13.62 18.79
CA VAL A 10 -9.15 12.89 19.95
C VAL A 10 -8.11 12.70 21.05
N HIS A 11 -6.83 12.53 20.69
CA HIS A 11 -5.73 12.35 21.64
C HIS A 11 -4.42 12.87 21.06
N ALA A 12 -3.55 13.44 21.90
CA ALA A 12 -2.29 14.06 21.47
C ALA A 12 -1.29 13.06 20.83
N ASP A 13 -1.38 11.78 21.19
CA ASP A 13 -0.53 10.71 20.65
C ASP A 13 -1.01 10.18 19.28
N ILE A 14 -2.14 10.65 18.75
CA ILE A 14 -2.59 10.26 17.41
C ILE A 14 -1.84 11.10 16.38
N GLU A 15 -0.96 10.47 15.61
CA GLU A 15 -0.15 11.16 14.60
C GLU A 15 -0.91 11.43 13.31
N SER A 16 -1.77 10.50 12.87
CA SER A 16 -2.58 10.63 11.66
C SER A 16 -3.75 9.65 11.64
N VAL A 17 -4.83 10.01 10.95
CA VAL A 17 -5.98 9.12 10.71
C VAL A 17 -6.29 9.05 9.22
N HIS A 18 -6.50 7.83 8.74
CA HIS A 18 -6.76 7.55 7.35
C HIS A 18 -8.03 6.73 7.19
N GLU A 19 -8.87 7.11 6.22
CA GLU A 19 -10.06 6.34 5.87
C GLU A 19 -9.68 5.26 4.85
N VAL A 20 -10.02 4.00 5.13
CA VAL A 20 -9.96 2.93 4.13
C VAL A 20 -11.16 3.07 3.21
N VAL A 21 -10.94 3.60 2.00
CA VAL A 21 -12.01 3.90 1.03
C VAL A 21 -12.27 2.75 0.07
N GLN A 22 -11.30 1.85 -0.13
CA GLN A 22 -11.46 0.68 -0.99
C GLN A 22 -10.48 -0.42 -0.58
N CYS A 23 -10.96 -1.66 -0.53
CA CYS A 23 -10.11 -2.85 -0.42
C CYS A 23 -10.13 -3.63 -1.74
N LEU A 24 -8.97 -4.12 -2.17
CA LEU A 24 -8.80 -4.97 -3.34
C LEU A 24 -7.92 -6.18 -2.99
N LYS A 25 -8.00 -7.22 -3.82
CA LYS A 25 -7.08 -8.36 -3.79
C LYS A 25 -6.60 -8.66 -5.19
N ALA A 26 -5.29 -8.82 -5.35
CA ALA A 26 -4.66 -9.30 -6.57
C ALA A 26 -4.01 -10.66 -6.31
N ARG A 27 -4.07 -11.58 -7.28
CA ARG A 27 -3.34 -12.84 -7.21
C ARG A 27 -2.10 -12.75 -8.10
N ILE A 28 -0.91 -12.81 -7.50
CA ILE A 28 0.38 -12.71 -8.18
C ILE A 28 1.20 -13.92 -7.76
N ASP A 29 1.58 -14.74 -8.73
CA ASP A 29 2.40 -15.95 -8.51
C ASP A 29 1.89 -16.87 -7.40
N GLY A 30 0.58 -17.14 -7.41
CA GLY A 30 -0.05 -17.99 -6.39
C GLY A 30 -0.29 -17.31 -5.03
N ILE A 31 0.27 -16.12 -4.79
CA ILE A 31 0.07 -15.34 -3.55
C ILE A 31 -1.07 -14.32 -3.75
N TYR A 32 -1.88 -14.12 -2.71
CA TYR A 32 -2.87 -13.05 -2.68
C TYR A 32 -2.29 -11.80 -2.02
N ILE A 33 -2.18 -10.72 -2.78
CA ILE A 33 -1.80 -9.39 -2.31
C ILE A 33 -3.07 -8.61 -2.02
N GLY A 34 -3.36 -8.39 -0.73
CA GLY A 34 -4.32 -7.39 -0.27
C GLY A 34 -3.81 -5.97 -0.53
N ILE A 35 -4.72 -5.10 -0.93
CA ILE A 35 -4.47 -3.69 -1.23
C ILE A 35 -5.54 -2.86 -0.51
N ASN A 36 -5.12 -1.92 0.32
CA ASN A 36 -5.99 -0.91 0.92
C ASN A 36 -5.73 0.41 0.22
N ILE A 37 -6.79 1.06 -0.24
CA ILE A 37 -6.72 2.45 -0.69
C ILE A 37 -7.17 3.31 0.48
N LEU A 38 -6.29 4.21 0.88
CA LEU A 38 -6.44 5.10 2.01
C LEU A 38 -6.68 6.52 1.52
N LYS A 39 -7.46 7.28 2.29
CA LYS A 39 -7.70 8.71 2.09
C LYS A 39 -7.31 9.47 3.33
N ASN A 40 -6.54 10.54 3.17
CA ASN A 40 -6.19 11.46 4.25
C ASN A 40 -7.12 12.68 4.29
N ARG A 41 -6.92 13.53 5.31
CA ARG A 41 -7.65 14.79 5.48
C ARG A 41 -7.51 15.77 4.33
N GLU A 42 -6.39 15.70 3.59
CA GLU A 42 -6.12 16.52 2.40
C GLU A 42 -6.79 15.97 1.13
N SER A 43 -7.67 14.97 1.27
CA SER A 43 -8.35 14.28 0.18
C SER A 43 -7.41 13.65 -0.86
N SER A 44 -6.17 13.40 -0.48
CA SER A 44 -5.22 12.62 -1.27
C SER A 44 -5.45 11.13 -1.02
N TYR A 45 -5.24 10.33 -2.07
CA TYR A 45 -5.34 8.88 -2.02
C TYR A 45 -3.95 8.25 -2.06
N PHE A 46 -3.77 7.17 -1.34
CA PHE A 46 -2.54 6.39 -1.33
C PHE A 46 -2.88 4.93 -1.06
N TYR A 47 -1.94 4.02 -1.27
CA TYR A 47 -2.17 2.60 -1.09
C TYR A 47 -1.24 1.97 -0.07
N GLU A 48 -1.72 0.91 0.55
CA GLU A 48 -0.90 -0.04 1.31
C GLU A 48 -1.05 -1.42 0.70
N LEU A 49 0.07 -2.13 0.61
CA LEU A 49 0.11 -3.51 0.16
C LEU A 49 0.35 -4.42 1.36
N SER A 50 -0.38 -5.52 1.44
CA SER A 50 -0.17 -6.59 2.43
C SER A 50 1.19 -7.28 2.32
N HIS A 51 1.76 -7.29 1.11
CA HIS A 51 3.05 -7.89 0.84
C HIS A 51 3.81 -7.04 -0.17
N TYR A 52 5.12 -7.12 -0.10
CA TYR A 52 6.01 -6.61 -1.13
C TYR A 52 6.98 -7.70 -1.55
N TYR A 53 7.44 -7.63 -2.79
CA TYR A 53 8.42 -8.58 -3.31
C TYR A 53 9.83 -8.05 -3.08
N ARG A 54 10.71 -8.89 -2.51
CA ARG A 54 12.15 -8.64 -2.40
C ARG A 54 12.86 -9.52 -3.42
N GLY A 55 13.56 -8.89 -4.37
CA GLY A 55 14.34 -9.60 -5.38
C GLY A 55 15.57 -10.30 -4.81
N ALA A 56 16.14 -11.27 -5.53
CA ALA A 56 17.34 -12.00 -5.12
C ALA A 56 18.60 -11.11 -4.97
N ASP A 57 18.63 -9.97 -5.64
CA ASP A 57 19.66 -8.92 -5.49
C ASP A 57 19.48 -8.07 -4.21
N ASN A 58 18.52 -8.42 -3.36
CA ASN A 58 18.04 -7.61 -2.23
C ASN A 58 17.56 -6.20 -2.65
N ALA A 59 17.25 -5.98 -3.93
CA ALA A 59 16.48 -4.82 -4.33
C ALA A 59 15.06 -5.00 -3.75
N GLY A 60 14.85 -4.41 -2.57
CA GLY A 60 13.52 -4.18 -2.06
C GLY A 60 12.76 -3.20 -2.97
N PRO A 61 11.44 -3.06 -2.80
CA PRO A 61 10.72 -1.97 -3.44
C PRO A 61 11.43 -0.66 -3.08
N LEU A 62 11.82 0.11 -4.09
CA LEU A 62 12.29 1.48 -3.91
C LEU A 62 11.19 2.25 -3.17
N VAL A 63 11.47 2.58 -1.91
CA VAL A 63 10.59 3.37 -1.00
C VAL A 63 10.30 4.77 -1.57
N THR A 64 10.91 5.13 -2.70
CA THR A 64 10.81 6.44 -3.36
C THR A 64 9.69 6.55 -4.39
N MET A 65 8.80 5.55 -4.54
CA MET A 65 7.59 5.77 -5.35
C MET A 65 6.69 6.77 -4.64
N GLU A 66 6.39 7.88 -5.32
CA GLU A 66 5.42 8.87 -4.87
C GLU A 66 4.05 8.18 -4.73
N ASN A 67 3.71 7.82 -3.50
CA ASN A 67 2.47 7.14 -3.12
C ASN A 67 1.41 8.18 -2.75
N ARG A 68 1.06 9.01 -3.72
CA ARG A 68 0.06 10.08 -3.55
C ARG A 68 -0.66 10.33 -4.86
N TYR A 69 -1.99 10.22 -4.83
CA TYR A 69 -2.84 10.24 -6.02
C TYR A 69 -4.07 11.11 -5.81
N ASN A 70 -4.66 11.57 -6.91
CA ASN A 70 -5.84 12.42 -6.89
C ASN A 70 -7.15 11.61 -6.93
N THR A 71 -7.07 10.34 -7.35
CA THR A 71 -8.23 9.45 -7.46
C THR A 71 -7.95 8.06 -6.91
N VAL A 72 -9.02 7.36 -6.50
CA VAL A 72 -8.98 5.96 -6.06
C VAL A 72 -8.44 5.05 -7.17
N GLU A 73 -8.83 5.31 -8.43
CA GLU A 73 -8.41 4.50 -9.58
C GLU A 73 -6.91 4.63 -9.85
N GLU A 74 -6.35 5.85 -9.76
CA GLU A 74 -4.91 6.09 -9.86
C GLU A 74 -4.14 5.39 -8.75
N ALA A 75 -4.64 5.46 -7.51
CA ALA A 75 -4.03 4.76 -6.38
C ALA A 75 -4.05 3.24 -6.58
N ALA A 76 -5.16 2.67 -7.06
CA ALA A 76 -5.25 1.24 -7.37
C ALA A 76 -4.29 0.81 -8.49
N LYS A 77 -4.17 1.61 -9.56
CA LYS A 77 -3.18 1.38 -10.63
C LYS A 77 -1.75 1.47 -10.11
N GLY A 78 -1.46 2.46 -9.27
CA GLY A 78 -0.17 2.63 -8.59
C GLY A 78 0.18 1.41 -7.74
N ALA A 79 -0.76 0.94 -6.93
CA ALA A 79 -0.62 -0.24 -6.08
C ALA A 79 -0.25 -1.50 -6.88
N LEU A 80 -0.96 -1.77 -7.97
CA LEU A 80 -0.69 -2.92 -8.84
C LEU A 80 0.66 -2.83 -9.55
N ARG A 81 1.04 -1.62 -10.00
CA ARG A 81 2.37 -1.38 -10.57
C ARG A 81 3.46 -1.63 -9.54
N ALA A 82 3.32 -1.09 -8.34
CA ALA A 82 4.31 -1.28 -7.27
C ALA A 82 4.42 -2.74 -6.84
N ALA A 83 3.30 -3.46 -6.70
CA ALA A 83 3.29 -4.88 -6.36
C ALA A 83 4.03 -5.76 -7.38
N THR A 84 4.05 -5.34 -8.65
CA THR A 84 4.66 -6.11 -9.74
C THR A 84 6.03 -5.60 -10.18
N MET A 85 6.43 -4.39 -9.78
CA MET A 85 7.62 -3.70 -10.30
C MET A 85 8.91 -4.48 -10.10
N CYS A 86 9.11 -5.04 -8.90
CA CYS A 86 10.30 -5.81 -8.55
C CYS A 86 10.10 -7.33 -8.76
N TYR A 87 8.88 -7.77 -9.04
CA TYR A 87 8.57 -9.19 -9.21
C TYR A 87 9.05 -9.70 -10.57
N ARG A 88 9.73 -10.84 -10.55
CA ARG A 88 10.10 -11.59 -11.76
C ARG A 88 9.88 -13.08 -11.48
N SER A 89 9.18 -13.76 -12.38
CA SER A 89 8.85 -15.19 -12.22
C SER A 89 10.07 -16.12 -12.28
N THR A 90 11.23 -15.62 -12.73
CA THR A 90 12.47 -16.38 -12.89
C THR A 90 13.52 -16.02 -11.84
N ASP A 91 13.13 -15.26 -10.81
CA ASP A 91 14.06 -14.75 -9.80
C ASP A 91 14.30 -15.80 -8.71
N GLU A 92 15.32 -16.63 -8.95
CA GLU A 92 15.77 -17.66 -8.01
C GLU A 92 16.36 -17.01 -6.76
N GLY A 93 15.58 -17.00 -5.67
CA GLY A 93 15.97 -16.44 -4.37
C GLY A 93 15.18 -15.22 -3.93
N GLY A 94 14.29 -14.69 -4.79
CA GLY A 94 13.35 -13.66 -4.38
C GLY A 94 12.19 -14.22 -3.54
N SER A 95 11.53 -13.34 -2.79
CA SER A 95 10.44 -13.76 -1.89
C SER A 95 9.42 -12.65 -1.65
N TRP A 96 8.18 -13.06 -1.43
CA TRP A 96 7.13 -12.19 -0.92
C TRP A 96 7.27 -12.05 0.60
N LEU A 97 7.38 -10.81 1.06
CA LEU A 97 7.47 -10.46 2.46
C LEU A 97 6.21 -9.74 2.90
N ARG A 98 5.75 -10.05 4.12
CA ARG A 98 4.58 -9.39 4.71
C ARG A 98 4.92 -7.95 5.07
N ASN A 99 3.93 -7.08 4.87
CA ASN A 99 3.94 -5.73 5.39
C ASN A 99 3.12 -5.71 6.69
N ASP A 100 3.80 -5.63 7.83
CA ASP A 100 3.13 -5.69 9.13
C ASP A 100 2.20 -4.49 9.37
N SER A 101 2.52 -3.33 8.78
CA SER A 101 1.66 -2.13 8.84
C SER A 101 0.30 -2.33 8.16
N PHE A 102 0.14 -3.32 7.28
CA PHE A 102 -1.13 -3.59 6.62
C PHE A 102 -2.14 -4.32 7.53
N LEU A 103 -1.66 -5.01 8.57
CA LEU A 103 -2.47 -5.88 9.44
C LEU A 103 -2.83 -5.23 10.78
N GLN A 104 -2.24 -4.09 11.10
CA GLN A 104 -2.56 -3.29 12.30
C GLN A 104 -3.72 -2.34 12.01
#